data_AF-A0A8S1CV01-F1
#
_entry.id   AF-A0A8S1CV01-F1
#
_cell.length_a   1.000
_cell.length_b   1.000
_cell.length_c   1.000
_cell.angle_alpha   90.00
_cell.angle_beta   90.00
_cell.angle_gamma   90.00
#
_symmetry.space_group_name_H-M   'P 1'
#
loop_
_entity.id
_entity.type
_entity.pdbx_description
1 polymer ?
#
loop_
_entity_poly.entity_id
_entity_poly.type
_entity_poly.pdbx_seq_one_letter_code
_entity_poly.pdbx_strand_id
1 'polypeptide(L)'
;MLRNFLTVRLKSLRNKTSNNPLLFQLVCPPINQQLHCSSQLNKRKTVLDSDFVSRIMSSSDNPPNSSSQPKAGTARDDRDDDVQIVAEIPRGRLEPKSGKALYHPQNPLVRRHLDFTPLGHEYLQKGMKPETHFTVMSYNVLAQELLHQHGYLYKQNHPDSLHWSGRFSRFIREIHYLKPDILCLQEVQEDHFDSFFKTALANLGYVGTYKQRTGDKCDGCAMFWQESKLKLLEQTTVEFYQPGVSVLDKDNIALVSRLQLAGRQVVVATTHLVYNPKRSDIRLAQVQLLLAELDRVSHCIVEGTAQHHPVVLTGDFNFDTGSCVYHLITSGELRYDCLSKPRLKNCSGRSSPPLGSKLVPSRLGITDCCQHASVLTDRSDYKEGCV
;
A
#
# COMPACT_ATOMS: atom_id res chain seq x y z
N MET A 1 -19.63 -8.57 16.36
CA MET A 1 -18.90 -9.69 17.00
C MET A 1 -17.57 -9.83 16.27
N LEU A 2 -16.55 -9.09 16.72
CA LEU A 2 -15.24 -8.99 16.08
C LEU A 2 -14.35 -10.14 16.58
N ARG A 3 -13.87 -10.99 15.69
CA ARG A 3 -12.76 -11.92 15.98
C ARG A 3 -11.60 -11.54 15.08
N ASN A 4 -10.65 -10.81 15.66
CA ASN A 4 -9.33 -10.52 15.11
C ASN A 4 -8.42 -11.69 15.44
N PHE A 5 -7.96 -12.46 14.46
CA PHE A 5 -6.75 -13.26 14.60
C PHE A 5 -6.11 -13.46 13.22
N LEU A 6 -4.89 -12.95 13.06
CA LEU A 6 -3.99 -13.38 12.00
C LEU A 6 -3.16 -14.54 12.55
N THR A 7 -3.80 -15.64 12.94
CA THR A 7 -3.05 -16.87 13.24
C THR A 7 -2.74 -17.53 11.91
N VAL A 8 -1.61 -17.15 11.30
CA VAL A 8 -1.13 -17.79 10.08
C VAL A 8 -0.24 -18.97 10.47
N ARG A 9 -0.67 -20.19 10.18
CA ARG A 9 0.08 -21.42 10.43
C ARG A 9 0.54 -22.02 9.10
N LEU A 10 1.84 -22.06 8.87
CA LEU A 10 2.38 -23.05 7.96
C LEU A 10 2.45 -24.37 8.74
N LYS A 11 1.85 -25.46 8.23
CA LYS A 11 1.90 -26.75 8.93
C LYS A 11 2.92 -27.68 8.28
N SER A 12 3.98 -27.97 9.02
CA SER A 12 4.86 -29.12 8.83
C SER A 12 4.51 -30.19 9.87
N LEU A 13 4.33 -31.44 9.46
CA LEU A 13 3.83 -32.53 10.31
C LEU A 13 4.82 -32.88 11.44
N ARG A 14 4.72 -32.21 12.59
CA ARG A 14 5.10 -32.80 13.88
C ARG A 14 4.17 -32.57 15.07
N ASN A 15 3.25 -31.61 15.06
CA ASN A 15 2.35 -31.44 16.20
C ASN A 15 0.86 -31.37 15.79
N LYS A 16 0.13 -32.41 16.19
CA LYS A 16 -1.34 -32.46 16.19
C LYS A 16 -1.84 -31.80 17.46
N THR A 17 -2.58 -30.69 17.34
CA THR A 17 -3.77 -30.42 18.18
C THR A 17 -4.64 -29.33 17.54
N SER A 18 -5.97 -29.53 17.67
CA SER A 18 -7.14 -28.76 17.20
C SER A 18 -7.06 -27.25 17.52
N ASN A 19 -7.80 -26.28 16.95
CA ASN A 19 -9.13 -26.22 16.33
C ASN A 19 -9.32 -24.84 15.62
N ASN A 20 -10.10 -24.79 14.53
CA ASN A 20 -10.75 -23.66 13.79
C ASN A 20 -9.97 -22.36 13.43
N PRO A 21 -9.85 -22.03 12.12
CA PRO A 21 -9.66 -20.65 11.65
C PRO A 21 -10.97 -20.02 11.14
N LEU A 22 -11.11 -18.72 11.36
CA LEU A 22 -12.18 -17.87 10.84
C LEU A 22 -11.74 -17.20 9.54
N LEU A 23 -12.69 -17.19 8.61
CA LEU A 23 -12.60 -16.71 7.23
C LEU A 23 -12.76 -15.19 7.17
N PHE A 24 -11.88 -14.47 6.47
CA PHE A 24 -12.22 -13.14 5.90
C PHE A 24 -11.61 -12.89 4.53
N GLN A 25 -12.41 -12.18 3.73
CA GLN A 25 -12.38 -12.10 2.28
C GLN A 25 -11.63 -10.84 1.83
N LEU A 26 -10.46 -11.01 1.21
CA LEU A 26 -9.83 -9.97 0.39
C LEU A 26 -10.41 -10.06 -1.02
N VAL A 27 -11.27 -9.12 -1.39
CA VAL A 27 -11.79 -9.01 -2.75
C VAL A 27 -10.85 -8.13 -3.57
N CYS A 28 -10.05 -8.78 -4.41
CA CYS A 28 -9.36 -8.14 -5.52
C CYS A 28 -10.08 -8.58 -6.80
N PRO A 29 -10.76 -7.68 -7.53
CA PRO A 29 -11.30 -8.04 -8.85
C PRO A 29 -10.13 -8.28 -9.83
N PRO A 30 -10.30 -9.16 -10.83
CA PRO A 30 -9.28 -9.40 -11.84
C PRO A 30 -9.03 -8.13 -12.66
N ILE A 31 -7.76 -7.74 -12.78
CA ILE A 31 -7.33 -6.63 -13.63
C ILE A 31 -7.35 -7.10 -15.08
N ASN A 32 -8.45 -6.84 -15.79
CA ASN A 32 -8.44 -6.78 -17.25
C ASN A 32 -8.25 -5.32 -17.66
N GLN A 33 -7.00 -4.91 -17.89
CA GLN A 33 -6.71 -3.64 -18.56
C GLN A 33 -6.34 -3.90 -20.02
N GLN A 34 -7.31 -3.72 -20.92
CA GLN A 34 -7.04 -3.23 -22.26
C GLN A 34 -7.50 -1.76 -22.29
N LEU A 35 -6.55 -0.84 -22.19
CA LEU A 35 -6.80 0.58 -22.43
C LEU A 35 -6.66 0.82 -23.94
N HIS A 36 -7.78 0.92 -24.65
CA HIS A 36 -7.78 1.52 -25.99
C HIS A 36 -7.64 3.04 -25.86
N CYS A 37 -6.48 3.57 -26.24
CA CYS A 37 -6.26 5.01 -26.37
C CYS A 37 -6.74 5.46 -27.76
N SER A 38 -7.85 6.21 -27.84
CA SER A 38 -8.24 6.87 -29.09
C SER A 38 -7.31 8.06 -29.35
N SER A 39 -6.55 7.99 -30.44
CA SER A 39 -5.68 9.06 -30.91
C SER A 39 -6.49 10.24 -31.45
N GLN A 40 -6.63 11.29 -30.64
CA GLN A 40 -6.79 12.68 -31.09
C GLN A 40 -6.92 13.57 -29.84
N LEU A 41 -5.91 14.38 -29.48
CA LEU A 41 -6.12 15.71 -28.83
C LEU A 41 -4.82 16.51 -28.56
N ASN A 42 -4.63 17.51 -29.43
CA ASN A 42 -4.22 18.91 -29.24
C ASN A 42 -3.19 19.35 -28.17
N LYS A 43 -2.18 20.06 -28.70
CA LYS A 43 -1.09 20.83 -28.06
C LYS A 43 -1.48 21.93 -27.04
N ARG A 44 -2.77 22.14 -26.73
CA ARG A 44 -3.25 23.14 -25.74
C ARG A 44 -3.33 22.62 -24.29
N LYS A 45 -3.10 21.33 -24.04
CA LYS A 45 -3.34 20.68 -22.73
C LYS A 45 -2.13 20.60 -21.78
N THR A 46 -0.91 20.81 -22.26
CA THR A 46 0.31 20.69 -21.44
C THR A 46 0.50 21.86 -20.45
N VAL A 47 -0.04 23.04 -20.76
CA VAL A 47 0.13 24.25 -19.92
C VAL A 47 -0.66 24.14 -18.60
N LEU A 48 -1.90 23.66 -18.65
CA LEU A 48 -2.76 23.52 -17.45
C LEU A 48 -2.27 22.42 -16.48
N ASP A 49 -1.68 21.33 -17.00
CA ASP A 49 -1.13 20.23 -16.18
C ASP A 49 0.17 20.64 -15.46
N SER A 50 0.93 21.59 -16.04
CA SER A 50 2.11 22.23 -15.44
C SER A 50 1.71 23.13 -14.27
N ASP A 51 0.68 23.96 -14.43
CA ASP A 51 0.30 24.97 -13.44
C ASP A 51 -0.20 24.36 -12.12
N PHE A 52 -0.97 23.26 -12.17
CA PHE A 52 -1.45 22.60 -10.95
C PHE A 52 -0.29 22.02 -10.13
N VAL A 53 0.60 21.26 -10.76
CA VAL A 53 1.76 20.68 -10.08
C VAL A 53 2.67 21.77 -9.57
N SER A 54 2.92 22.81 -10.37
CA SER A 54 3.74 23.95 -9.96
C SER A 54 3.16 24.62 -8.72
N ARG A 55 1.84 24.83 -8.64
CA ARG A 55 1.17 25.39 -7.44
C ARG A 55 1.30 24.48 -6.23
N ILE A 56 1.12 23.17 -6.40
CA ILE A 56 1.32 22.22 -5.31
C ILE A 56 2.78 22.26 -4.85
N MET A 57 3.75 22.26 -5.76
CA MET A 57 5.18 22.31 -5.41
C MET A 57 5.62 23.66 -4.82
N SER A 58 4.99 24.78 -5.18
CA SER A 58 5.41 26.13 -4.79
C SER A 58 4.79 26.64 -3.47
N SER A 59 3.86 25.91 -2.86
CA SER A 59 3.05 26.38 -1.72
C SER A 59 3.76 26.41 -0.34
N SER A 60 5.10 26.51 -0.33
CA SER A 60 5.89 26.68 0.89
C SER A 60 5.96 28.16 1.30
N ASP A 61 4.98 28.66 2.05
CA ASP A 61 5.08 29.97 2.71
C ASP A 61 5.87 29.86 4.03
N ASN A 62 6.94 30.66 4.13
CA ASN A 62 7.73 30.89 5.34
C ASN A 62 6.87 31.52 6.46
N PRO A 63 7.14 31.24 7.75
CA PRO A 63 6.48 31.95 8.85
C PRO A 63 6.93 33.42 8.91
N PRO A 64 6.07 34.36 9.35
CA PRO A 64 6.39 35.78 9.33
C PRO A 64 7.38 36.10 10.46
N ASN A 65 8.58 36.56 10.06
CA ASN A 65 9.52 37.18 10.97
C ASN A 65 9.07 38.62 11.25
N SER A 66 8.92 38.94 12.53
CA SER A 66 8.66 40.28 13.06
C SER A 66 9.85 41.21 12.83
N SER A 67 9.64 42.39 12.22
CA SER A 67 10.13 43.69 12.73
C SER A 67 9.97 44.85 11.72
N SER A 68 9.45 45.97 12.25
CA SER A 68 9.73 47.39 11.92
C SER A 68 9.33 47.98 10.55
N GLN A 69 8.33 48.87 10.64
CA GLN A 69 8.05 50.03 9.79
C GLN A 69 9.21 51.07 9.77
N PRO A 70 9.33 51.97 8.76
CA PRO A 70 8.48 53.19 8.71
C PRO A 70 7.99 53.71 7.33
N LYS A 71 6.78 54.30 7.41
CA LYS A 71 6.09 55.38 6.66
C LYS A 71 6.70 55.99 5.37
N ALA A 72 5.87 56.14 4.33
CA ALA A 72 5.14 57.38 3.95
C ALA A 72 4.71 57.37 2.45
N GLY A 73 3.55 57.95 2.11
CA GLY A 73 3.30 58.53 0.77
C GLY A 73 2.00 58.15 0.03
N THR A 74 0.95 58.93 0.26
CA THR A 74 0.02 59.52 -0.73
C THR A 74 -0.70 58.67 -1.80
N ALA A 75 -2.02 58.53 -1.59
CA ALA A 75 -3.11 59.10 -2.40
C ALA A 75 -3.63 58.39 -3.68
N ARG A 76 -4.97 58.17 -3.63
CA ARG A 76 -6.00 58.04 -4.68
C ARG A 76 -6.11 56.70 -5.42
N ASP A 77 -7.24 56.01 -5.26
CA ASP A 77 -8.26 55.91 -6.32
C ASP A 77 -9.62 55.41 -5.82
N ASP A 78 -10.64 55.67 -6.64
CA ASP A 78 -12.09 55.63 -6.49
C ASP A 78 -12.78 54.25 -6.36
N ARG A 79 -13.95 54.30 -5.70
CA ARG A 79 -15.26 53.63 -5.98
C ARG A 79 -15.40 52.09 -5.98
N ASP A 80 -16.21 51.65 -5.00
CA ASP A 80 -17.33 50.69 -5.02
C ASP A 80 -17.45 49.67 -6.17
N ASP A 81 -17.48 48.38 -5.81
CA ASP A 81 -18.69 47.55 -5.97
C ASP A 81 -18.55 46.26 -5.13
N ASP A 82 -19.29 46.20 -4.03
CA ASP A 82 -19.54 45.00 -3.24
C ASP A 82 -20.43 44.04 -4.05
N VAL A 83 -19.93 42.84 -4.36
CA VAL A 83 -20.78 41.71 -4.77
C VAL A 83 -20.54 40.53 -3.84
N GLN A 84 -21.44 40.40 -2.86
CA GLN A 84 -21.70 39.14 -2.18
C GLN A 84 -22.13 38.08 -3.20
N ILE A 85 -21.43 36.95 -3.26
CA ILE A 85 -22.00 35.71 -3.79
C ILE A 85 -21.91 34.64 -2.70
N VAL A 86 -23.00 34.57 -1.93
CA VAL A 86 -23.40 33.36 -1.19
C VAL A 86 -23.95 32.40 -2.23
N ALA A 87 -23.29 31.27 -2.47
CA ALA A 87 -23.85 30.18 -3.27
C ALA A 87 -24.05 28.95 -2.39
N GLU A 88 -25.30 28.74 -1.99
CA GLU A 88 -25.79 27.50 -1.38
C GLU A 88 -25.54 26.31 -2.33
N ILE A 89 -24.92 25.25 -1.80
CA ILE A 89 -24.74 23.99 -2.54
C ILE A 89 -26.01 23.13 -2.35
N PRO A 90 -26.69 22.67 -3.43
CA PRO A 90 -27.88 21.86 -3.30
C PRO A 90 -27.56 20.48 -2.70
N ARG A 91 -28.28 20.11 -1.65
CA ARG A 91 -28.32 18.74 -1.11
C ARG A 91 -29.06 17.82 -2.09
N GLY A 92 -28.33 17.26 -3.06
CA GLY A 92 -28.82 16.24 -3.98
C GLY A 92 -28.57 14.82 -3.47
N ARG A 93 -29.64 14.14 -3.06
CA ARG A 93 -29.70 12.71 -2.71
C ARG A 93 -29.27 11.84 -3.91
N LEU A 94 -28.21 11.04 -3.77
CA LEU A 94 -27.79 10.08 -4.79
C LEU A 94 -28.38 8.69 -4.48
N GLU A 95 -29.37 8.28 -5.27
CA GLU A 95 -29.92 6.92 -5.30
C GLU A 95 -28.95 5.95 -5.99
N PRO A 96 -28.78 4.69 -5.52
CA PRO A 96 -27.82 3.76 -6.09
C PRO A 96 -28.42 3.03 -7.30
N LYS A 97 -27.92 3.33 -8.50
CA LYS A 97 -28.01 2.42 -9.64
C LYS A 97 -26.62 1.84 -9.91
N SER A 98 -26.54 0.51 -9.88
CA SER A 98 -25.36 -0.28 -10.22
C SER A 98 -24.71 0.19 -11.53
N GLY A 99 -23.38 0.33 -11.52
CA GLY A 99 -22.58 0.45 -12.74
C GLY A 99 -22.61 1.79 -13.46
N LYS A 100 -22.34 2.91 -12.78
CA LYS A 100 -22.00 4.17 -13.45
C LYS A 100 -20.59 4.61 -13.07
N ALA A 101 -19.77 4.89 -14.09
CA ALA A 101 -18.52 5.63 -13.95
C ALA A 101 -18.78 6.91 -13.15
N LEU A 102 -18.04 7.12 -12.06
CA LEU A 102 -18.06 8.41 -11.38
C LEU A 102 -17.37 9.43 -12.28
N TYR A 103 -18.12 10.44 -12.71
CA TYR A 103 -17.58 11.56 -13.45
C TYR A 103 -16.92 12.54 -12.47
N HIS A 104 -15.65 12.86 -12.70
CA HIS A 104 -14.99 13.97 -12.02
C HIS A 104 -15.69 15.28 -12.44
N PRO A 105 -16.25 16.08 -11.51
CA PRO A 105 -17.04 17.27 -11.85
C PRO A 105 -16.27 18.31 -12.69
N GLN A 106 -14.94 18.26 -12.68
CA GLN A 106 -14.05 19.23 -13.32
C GLN A 106 -13.05 18.60 -14.33
N ASN A 107 -13.10 17.29 -14.62
CA ASN A 107 -12.12 16.65 -15.52
C ASN A 107 -12.61 15.33 -16.17
N PRO A 108 -13.23 15.36 -17.36
CA PRO A 108 -13.79 14.19 -18.02
C PRO A 108 -12.76 13.16 -18.57
N LEU A 109 -11.45 13.36 -18.36
CA LEU A 109 -10.38 12.57 -19.01
C LEU A 109 -9.83 11.39 -18.19
N VAL A 110 -10.27 11.19 -16.95
CA VAL A 110 -9.86 10.03 -16.14
C VAL A 110 -11.10 9.24 -15.76
N ARG A 111 -11.50 8.30 -16.61
CA ARG A 111 -12.50 7.29 -16.25
C ARG A 111 -11.82 6.22 -15.40
N ARG A 112 -11.92 6.31 -14.08
CA ARG A 112 -11.68 5.15 -13.21
C ARG A 112 -12.95 4.31 -13.17
N HIS A 113 -12.82 3.03 -13.48
CA HIS A 113 -13.84 2.06 -13.15
C HIS A 113 -13.70 1.72 -11.67
N LEU A 114 -14.74 1.94 -10.88
CA LEU A 114 -14.75 1.59 -9.47
C LEU A 114 -15.47 0.27 -9.30
N ASP A 115 -14.69 -0.73 -8.92
CA ASP A 115 -15.19 -2.06 -8.56
C ASP A 115 -15.21 -2.16 -7.05
N PHE A 116 -16.42 -2.16 -6.48
CA PHE A 116 -16.59 -2.30 -5.05
C PHE A 116 -16.62 -3.77 -4.65
N THR A 117 -16.03 -4.06 -3.50
CA THR A 117 -16.16 -5.37 -2.87
C THR A 117 -17.61 -5.55 -2.35
N PRO A 118 -18.05 -6.78 -1.99
CA PRO A 118 -19.34 -6.98 -1.33
C PRO A 118 -19.49 -6.10 -0.08
N LEU A 119 -18.43 -6.00 0.72
CA LEU A 119 -18.36 -5.10 1.87
C LEU A 119 -18.47 -3.61 1.45
N GLY A 120 -17.80 -3.22 0.36
CA GLY A 120 -17.90 -1.87 -0.19
C GLY A 120 -19.32 -1.52 -0.66
N HIS A 121 -19.99 -2.45 -1.34
CA HIS A 121 -21.39 -2.29 -1.73
C HIS A 121 -22.31 -2.19 -0.51
N GLU A 122 -22.10 -3.03 0.50
CA GLU A 122 -22.85 -2.97 1.76
C GLU A 122 -22.65 -1.62 2.46
N TYR A 123 -21.40 -1.14 2.53
CA TYR A 123 -21.07 0.15 3.13
C TYR A 123 -21.79 1.31 2.42
N LEU A 124 -21.79 1.31 1.08
CA LEU A 124 -22.48 2.32 0.27
C LEU A 124 -24.00 2.27 0.44
N GLN A 125 -24.59 1.07 0.52
CA GLN A 125 -26.04 0.90 0.64
C GLN A 125 -26.55 1.25 2.04
N LYS A 126 -25.85 0.82 3.09
CA LYS A 126 -26.28 1.00 4.48
C LYS A 126 -25.92 2.37 5.06
N GLY A 127 -25.10 3.15 4.36
CA GLY A 127 -24.67 4.48 4.82
C GLY A 127 -23.99 4.42 6.19
N MET A 128 -23.20 3.35 6.44
CA MET A 128 -22.50 3.19 7.71
C MET A 128 -21.62 4.41 7.95
N LYS A 129 -21.79 5.05 9.11
CA LYS A 129 -20.94 6.15 9.58
C LYS A 129 -20.25 5.71 10.86
N PRO A 130 -19.13 4.96 10.75
CA PRO A 130 -18.35 4.64 11.93
C PRO A 130 -17.88 5.94 12.59
N GLU A 131 -17.89 5.99 13.92
CA GLU A 131 -17.36 7.13 14.69
C GLU A 131 -15.90 7.43 14.32
N THR A 132 -15.12 6.38 14.04
CA THR A 132 -13.74 6.49 13.55
C THR A 132 -13.60 5.68 12.27
N HIS A 133 -13.27 6.35 11.17
CA HIS A 133 -12.93 5.73 9.90
C HIS A 133 -11.68 6.39 9.32
N PHE A 134 -10.98 5.64 8.48
CA PHE A 134 -9.90 6.15 7.67
C PHE A 134 -9.86 5.39 6.34
N THR A 135 -9.17 5.96 5.36
CA THR A 135 -9.03 5.43 4.01
C THR A 135 -7.58 5.08 3.72
N VAL A 136 -7.37 3.98 3.01
CA VAL A 136 -6.04 3.52 2.60
C VAL A 136 -6.03 3.35 1.09
N MET A 137 -5.01 3.89 0.43
CA MET A 137 -4.76 3.70 -1.00
C MET A 137 -3.45 2.94 -1.19
N SER A 138 -3.49 1.84 -1.94
CA SER A 138 -2.30 1.11 -2.39
C SER A 138 -2.07 1.37 -3.88
N TYR A 139 -0.88 1.81 -4.27
CA TYR A 139 -0.61 2.17 -5.66
C TYR A 139 0.87 1.92 -6.05
N ASN A 140 1.09 0.98 -6.97
CA ASN A 140 2.36 0.86 -7.68
C ASN A 140 2.47 1.99 -8.72
N VAL A 141 3.44 2.89 -8.55
CA VAL A 141 3.55 4.14 -9.32
C VAL A 141 4.42 4.02 -10.58
N LEU A 142 5.01 2.84 -10.82
CA LEU A 142 5.94 2.55 -11.92
C LEU A 142 7.13 3.51 -11.95
N ALA A 143 8.27 3.08 -11.41
CA ALA A 143 9.51 3.87 -11.43
C ALA A 143 9.91 4.19 -12.87
N GLN A 144 10.42 5.40 -13.11
CA GLN A 144 10.77 5.83 -14.47
C GLN A 144 11.93 5.01 -15.04
N GLU A 145 12.90 4.70 -14.20
CA GLU A 145 14.06 3.89 -14.54
C GLU A 145 13.67 2.45 -14.88
N LEU A 146 12.75 1.84 -14.10
CA LEU A 146 12.19 0.51 -14.43
C LEU A 146 11.41 0.52 -15.75
N LEU A 147 10.64 1.58 -16.01
CA LEU A 147 9.95 1.78 -17.28
C LEU A 147 10.95 1.81 -18.44
N HIS A 148 12.05 2.56 -18.32
CA HIS A 148 13.08 2.63 -19.36
C HIS A 148 13.78 1.28 -19.57
N GLN A 149 14.20 0.62 -18.49
CA GLN A 149 14.82 -0.71 -18.54
C GLN A 149 13.91 -1.78 -19.18
N HIS A 150 12.60 -1.60 -19.07
CA HIS A 150 11.59 -2.49 -19.64
C HIS A 150 10.73 -1.81 -20.70
N GLY A 151 11.29 -0.86 -21.46
CA GLY A 151 10.56 -0.09 -22.47
C GLY A 151 9.85 -0.94 -23.52
N TYR A 152 10.29 -2.19 -23.73
CA TYR A 152 9.64 -3.14 -24.62
C TYR A 152 8.20 -3.49 -24.22
N LEU A 153 7.84 -3.35 -22.94
CA LEU A 153 6.47 -3.56 -22.43
C LEU A 153 5.51 -2.43 -22.83
N TYR A 154 6.04 -1.25 -23.15
CA TYR A 154 5.26 -0.01 -23.34
C TYR A 154 5.32 0.51 -24.77
N LYS A 155 5.73 -0.31 -25.76
CA LYS A 155 5.89 0.10 -27.17
C LYS A 155 4.61 0.65 -27.82
N GLN A 156 3.45 0.26 -27.30
CA GLN A 156 2.15 0.69 -27.83
C GLN A 156 1.66 2.01 -27.19
N ASN A 157 2.33 2.48 -26.14
CA ASN A 157 1.99 3.73 -25.48
C ASN A 157 2.59 4.91 -26.24
N HIS A 158 1.89 6.05 -26.25
CA HIS A 158 2.45 7.28 -26.80
C HIS A 158 3.64 7.74 -25.95
N PRO A 159 4.81 8.07 -26.53
CA PRO A 159 6.02 8.43 -25.77
C PRO A 159 5.79 9.54 -24.73
N ASP A 160 5.09 10.60 -25.10
CA ASP A 160 4.77 11.71 -24.18
C ASP A 160 3.98 11.27 -22.92
N SER A 161 3.22 10.17 -23.00
CA SER A 161 2.46 9.64 -21.86
C SER A 161 3.34 8.87 -20.86
N LEU A 162 4.56 8.48 -21.26
CA LEU A 162 5.49 7.72 -20.45
C LEU A 162 6.46 8.61 -19.66
N HIS A 163 6.54 9.90 -20.00
CA HIS A 163 7.43 10.84 -19.34
C HIS A 163 7.02 11.07 -17.88
N TRP A 164 8.00 11.05 -16.97
CA TRP A 164 7.75 11.10 -15.52
C TRP A 164 6.89 12.29 -15.10
N SER A 165 7.22 13.50 -15.54
CA SER A 165 6.49 14.72 -15.16
C SER A 165 5.00 14.64 -15.49
N GLY A 166 4.64 14.09 -16.65
CA GLY A 166 3.25 13.90 -17.07
C GLY A 166 2.53 12.84 -16.25
N ARG A 167 3.22 11.73 -15.92
CA ARG A 167 2.67 10.67 -15.05
C ARG A 167 2.47 11.16 -13.62
N PHE A 168 3.48 11.84 -13.06
CA PHE A 168 3.43 12.39 -11.72
C PHE A 168 2.34 13.45 -11.56
N SER A 169 2.15 14.34 -12.55
CA SER A 169 1.05 15.32 -12.55
C SER A 169 -0.33 14.66 -12.45
N ARG A 170 -0.53 13.54 -13.16
CA ARG A 170 -1.77 12.77 -13.09
C ARG A 170 -1.93 12.07 -11.74
N PHE A 171 -0.85 11.46 -11.25
CA PHE A 171 -0.81 10.80 -9.95
C PHE A 171 -1.17 11.78 -8.83
N ILE A 172 -0.50 12.93 -8.73
CA ILE A 172 -0.72 13.86 -7.61
C ILE A 172 -2.11 14.49 -7.65
N ARG A 173 -2.68 14.73 -8.84
CA ARG A 173 -4.06 15.16 -9.00
C ARG A 173 -5.06 14.10 -8.50
N GLU A 174 -4.77 12.83 -8.74
CA GLU A 174 -5.58 11.72 -8.23
C GLU A 174 -5.53 11.67 -6.70
N ILE A 175 -4.35 11.86 -6.09
CA ILE A 175 -4.22 11.94 -4.63
C ILE A 175 -4.98 13.14 -4.05
N HIS A 176 -4.83 14.32 -4.67
CA HIS A 176 -5.54 15.54 -4.24
C HIS A 176 -7.07 15.38 -4.32
N TYR A 177 -7.57 14.59 -5.28
CA TYR A 177 -8.99 14.31 -5.42
C TYR A 177 -9.49 13.26 -4.42
N LEU A 178 -8.83 12.10 -4.35
CA LEU A 178 -9.24 10.97 -3.50
C LEU A 178 -9.02 11.24 -2.00
N LYS A 179 -8.02 12.07 -1.67
CA LYS A 179 -7.63 12.45 -0.30
C LYS A 179 -7.56 11.25 0.66
N PRO A 180 -6.83 10.17 0.32
CA PRO A 180 -6.70 9.02 1.21
C PRO A 180 -6.04 9.44 2.53
N ASP A 181 -6.38 8.80 3.63
CA ASP A 181 -5.73 9.11 4.91
C ASP A 181 -4.34 8.48 5.01
N ILE A 182 -4.14 7.35 4.30
CA ILE A 182 -2.87 6.63 4.21
C ILE A 182 -2.61 6.23 2.75
N LEU A 183 -1.40 6.49 2.26
CA LEU A 183 -0.91 6.11 0.94
C LEU A 183 0.20 5.07 1.10
N CYS A 184 0.05 3.94 0.43
CA CYS A 184 1.03 2.85 0.36
C CYS A 184 1.50 2.73 -1.08
N LEU A 185 2.74 3.13 -1.36
CA LEU A 185 3.27 3.21 -2.72
C LEU A 185 4.36 2.16 -2.93
N GLN A 186 4.38 1.57 -4.13
CA GLN A 186 5.42 0.64 -4.61
C GLN A 186 6.06 1.18 -5.88
N GLU A 187 7.28 0.74 -6.19
CA GLU A 187 8.10 1.26 -7.30
C GLU A 187 8.33 2.78 -7.23
N VAL A 188 8.54 3.31 -6.02
CA VAL A 188 8.94 4.70 -5.83
C VAL A 188 10.44 4.81 -6.09
N GLN A 189 10.83 5.52 -7.15
CA GLN A 189 12.22 5.76 -7.50
C GLN A 189 12.89 6.67 -6.46
N GLU A 190 14.13 6.36 -6.10
CA GLU A 190 14.87 6.98 -4.99
C GLU A 190 15.08 8.49 -5.20
N ASP A 191 15.70 8.90 -6.30
CA ASP A 191 15.89 10.31 -6.67
C ASP A 191 14.59 11.11 -6.83
N HIS A 192 13.48 10.44 -7.13
CA HIS A 192 12.15 11.06 -7.23
C HIS A 192 11.47 11.23 -5.86
N PHE A 193 11.90 10.51 -4.82
CA PHE A 193 11.22 10.54 -3.53
C PHE A 193 11.26 11.93 -2.89
N ASP A 194 12.45 12.48 -2.64
CA ASP A 194 12.58 13.81 -2.04
C ASP A 194 12.18 14.92 -3.03
N SER A 195 12.55 14.78 -4.31
CA SER A 195 12.35 15.82 -5.33
C SER A 195 10.89 15.99 -5.77
N PHE A 196 10.08 14.92 -5.77
CA PHE A 196 8.67 14.97 -6.17
C PHE A 196 7.72 14.58 -5.05
N PHE A 197 7.84 13.35 -4.52
CA PHE A 197 6.81 12.79 -3.65
C PHE A 197 6.71 13.54 -2.32
N LYS A 198 7.84 13.67 -1.61
CA LYS A 198 7.88 14.29 -0.28
C LYS A 198 7.39 15.72 -0.31
N THR A 199 7.91 16.51 -1.25
CA THR A 199 7.53 17.93 -1.40
C THR A 199 6.04 18.07 -1.75
N ALA A 200 5.56 17.38 -2.79
CA ALA A 200 4.16 17.51 -3.21
C ALA A 200 3.18 17.01 -2.16
N LEU A 201 3.48 15.89 -1.50
CA LEU A 201 2.58 15.30 -0.50
C LEU A 201 2.62 16.07 0.83
N ALA A 202 3.76 16.65 1.22
CA ALA A 202 3.83 17.57 2.36
C ALA A 202 2.90 18.77 2.19
N ASN A 203 2.90 19.37 0.99
CA ASN A 203 2.00 20.48 0.65
C ASN A 203 0.51 20.07 0.60
N LEU A 204 0.21 18.76 0.60
CA LEU A 204 -1.12 18.20 0.74
C LEU A 204 -1.44 17.72 2.18
N GLY A 205 -0.57 18.01 3.15
CA GLY A 205 -0.74 17.67 4.57
C GLY A 205 -0.27 16.26 4.97
N TYR A 206 0.45 15.58 4.08
CA TYR A 206 0.98 14.25 4.37
C TYR A 206 2.42 14.30 4.85
N VAL A 207 2.72 13.45 5.83
CA VAL A 207 4.09 13.08 6.17
C VAL A 207 4.29 11.62 5.82
N GLY A 208 5.53 11.20 5.56
CA GLY A 208 5.76 9.83 5.15
C GLY A 208 7.22 9.43 5.15
N THR A 209 7.41 8.14 4.89
CA THR A 209 8.72 7.49 4.90
C THR A 209 8.90 6.63 3.67
N TYR A 210 10.16 6.33 3.40
CA TYR A 210 10.60 5.58 2.25
C TYR A 210 11.64 4.55 2.65
N LYS A 211 11.58 3.41 1.98
CA LYS A 211 12.63 2.40 2.00
C LYS A 211 12.89 1.95 0.58
N GLN A 212 14.06 2.31 0.09
CA GLN A 212 14.64 1.73 -1.11
C GLN A 212 14.84 0.23 -0.91
N ARG A 213 14.66 -0.53 -1.99
CA ARG A 213 15.06 -1.94 -2.04
C ARG A 213 16.56 -2.06 -1.80
N THR A 214 16.99 -3.20 -1.26
CA THR A 214 18.41 -3.44 -0.99
C THR A 214 19.21 -3.64 -2.28
N GLY A 215 20.53 -3.76 -2.16
CA GLY A 215 21.41 -3.92 -3.31
C GLY A 215 21.40 -2.68 -4.21
N ASP A 216 21.62 -2.90 -5.51
CA ASP A 216 21.69 -1.84 -6.51
C ASP A 216 20.33 -1.67 -7.22
N LYS A 217 19.30 -1.32 -6.45
CA LYS A 217 17.92 -1.12 -6.96
C LYS A 217 17.53 0.34 -6.79
N CYS A 218 17.04 0.95 -7.86
CA CYS A 218 16.67 2.37 -7.87
C CYS A 218 15.28 2.67 -7.27
N ASP A 219 14.51 1.63 -6.93
CA ASP A 219 13.12 1.75 -6.49
C ASP A 219 12.88 1.18 -5.09
N GLY A 220 11.75 1.54 -4.49
CA GLY A 220 11.39 1.15 -3.14
C GLY A 220 9.90 1.24 -2.86
N CYS A 221 9.56 1.09 -1.58
CA CYS A 221 8.21 1.37 -1.08
C CYS A 221 8.21 2.68 -0.30
N ALA A 222 7.10 3.41 -0.37
CA ALA A 222 6.85 4.57 0.48
C ALA A 222 5.51 4.44 1.19
N MET A 223 5.41 5.01 2.39
CA MET A 223 4.15 5.13 3.11
C MET A 223 3.97 6.56 3.58
N PHE A 224 2.85 7.18 3.23
CA PHE A 224 2.48 8.51 3.68
C PHE A 224 1.15 8.45 4.44
N TRP A 225 0.95 9.36 5.39
CA TRP A 225 -0.30 9.49 6.13
C TRP A 225 -0.61 10.96 6.42
N GLN A 226 -1.89 11.26 6.57
CA GLN A 226 -2.37 12.60 6.96
C GLN A 226 -1.91 12.93 8.37
N GLU A 227 -0.99 13.90 8.51
CA GLU A 227 -0.37 14.26 9.80
C GLU A 227 -1.41 14.76 10.80
N SER A 228 -2.43 15.47 10.31
CA SER A 228 -3.54 15.99 11.11
C SER A 228 -4.44 14.91 11.72
N LYS A 229 -4.38 13.66 11.22
CA LYS A 229 -5.26 12.55 11.64
C LYS A 229 -4.52 11.39 12.29
N LEU A 230 -3.33 11.06 11.78
CA LEU A 230 -2.59 9.88 12.18
C LEU A 230 -1.22 10.24 12.74
N LYS A 231 -0.90 9.63 13.89
CA LYS A 231 0.41 9.74 14.53
C LYS A 231 1.20 8.45 14.32
N LEU A 232 2.44 8.55 13.87
CA LEU A 232 3.36 7.41 13.83
C LEU A 232 3.83 7.06 15.24
N LEU A 233 3.69 5.79 15.62
CA LEU A 233 4.18 5.25 16.89
C LEU A 233 5.43 4.40 16.71
N GLU A 234 5.45 3.55 15.69
CA GLU A 234 6.59 2.70 15.35
C GLU A 234 6.65 2.53 13.84
N GLN A 235 7.87 2.49 13.30
CA GLN A 235 8.12 2.09 11.93
C GLN A 235 9.24 1.06 11.89
N THR A 236 9.05 0.02 11.11
CA THR A 236 10.05 -1.01 10.85
C THR A 236 10.06 -1.37 9.37
N THR A 237 11.16 -1.95 8.93
CA THR A 237 11.37 -2.40 7.56
C THR A 237 11.72 -3.88 7.56
N VAL A 238 11.20 -4.63 6.59
CA VAL A 238 11.61 -6.02 6.38
C VAL A 238 12.46 -6.07 5.12
N GLU A 239 13.74 -6.43 5.28
CA GLU A 239 14.61 -6.74 4.16
C GLU A 239 14.55 -8.25 3.91
N PHE A 240 14.03 -8.65 2.74
CA PHE A 240 13.83 -10.07 2.47
C PHE A 240 15.10 -10.78 2.05
N TYR A 241 16.11 -10.07 1.53
CA TYR A 241 17.40 -10.67 1.23
C TYR A 241 18.07 -11.15 2.53
N GLN A 242 18.44 -12.43 2.58
CA GLN A 242 19.10 -13.05 3.73
C GLN A 242 20.37 -13.75 3.25
N PRO A 243 21.57 -13.23 3.59
CA PRO A 243 22.84 -13.81 3.16
C PRO A 243 22.94 -15.31 3.45
N GLY A 244 23.32 -16.08 2.44
CA GLY A 244 23.47 -17.54 2.56
C GLY A 244 22.14 -18.33 2.64
N VAL A 245 20.99 -17.71 2.35
CA VAL A 245 19.69 -18.37 2.29
C VAL A 245 19.14 -18.32 0.87
N SER A 246 19.22 -19.44 0.13
CA SER A 246 18.96 -19.49 -1.31
C SER A 246 17.53 -19.15 -1.75
N VAL A 247 16.52 -19.34 -0.89
CA VAL A 247 15.13 -18.97 -1.17
C VAL A 247 14.84 -17.48 -0.88
N LEU A 248 15.78 -16.78 -0.22
CA LEU A 248 15.70 -15.38 0.17
C LEU A 248 16.88 -14.61 -0.45
N ASP A 249 17.06 -14.76 -1.76
CA ASP A 249 18.15 -14.20 -2.56
C ASP A 249 17.72 -12.96 -3.37
N LYS A 250 16.67 -12.25 -2.92
CA LYS A 250 16.07 -11.12 -3.64
C LYS A 250 15.94 -9.91 -2.73
N ASP A 251 16.33 -8.77 -3.28
CA ASP A 251 16.36 -7.45 -2.61
C ASP A 251 14.99 -6.78 -2.43
N ASN A 252 13.91 -7.55 -2.44
CA ASN A 252 12.58 -7.00 -2.16
C ASN A 252 12.50 -6.60 -0.68
N ILE A 253 11.62 -5.65 -0.37
CA ILE A 253 11.44 -5.12 0.99
C ILE A 253 9.95 -4.99 1.35
N ALA A 254 9.67 -4.76 2.63
CA ALA A 254 8.40 -4.25 3.11
C ALA A 254 8.60 -3.10 4.10
N LEU A 255 7.61 -2.21 4.17
CA LEU A 255 7.47 -1.19 5.20
C LEU A 255 6.29 -1.56 6.10
N VAL A 256 6.47 -1.43 7.41
CA VAL A 256 5.42 -1.67 8.41
C VAL A 256 5.41 -0.49 9.38
N SER A 257 4.24 0.14 9.52
CA SER A 257 4.05 1.29 10.40
C SER A 257 2.89 1.03 11.34
N ARG A 258 3.10 1.26 12.64
CA ARG A 258 2.06 1.31 13.65
C ARG A 258 1.63 2.76 13.84
N LEU A 259 0.38 3.04 13.51
CA LEU A 259 -0.21 4.37 13.48
C LEU A 259 -1.31 4.47 14.55
N GLN A 260 -1.48 5.65 15.13
CA GLN A 260 -2.56 5.96 16.04
C GLN A 260 -3.58 6.89 15.38
N LEU A 261 -4.86 6.55 15.48
CA LEU A 261 -6.00 7.33 15.04
C LEU A 261 -7.02 7.42 16.17
N ALA A 262 -7.32 8.63 16.65
CA ALA A 262 -8.32 8.88 17.70
C ALA A 262 -8.15 7.94 18.92
N GLY A 263 -6.91 7.77 19.40
CA GLY A 263 -6.57 6.90 20.54
C GLY A 263 -6.46 5.41 20.21
N ARG A 264 -6.95 4.94 19.05
CA ARG A 264 -6.85 3.54 18.60
C ARG A 264 -5.60 3.35 17.75
N GLN A 265 -5.00 2.17 17.81
CA GLN A 265 -3.81 1.83 17.02
C GLN A 265 -4.16 0.86 15.89
N VAL A 266 -3.50 1.04 14.75
CA VAL A 266 -3.59 0.17 13.56
C VAL A 266 -2.18 -0.04 13.00
N VAL A 267 -1.89 -1.24 12.54
CA VAL A 267 -0.66 -1.54 11.81
C VAL A 267 -0.97 -1.53 10.33
N VAL A 268 -0.21 -0.78 9.55
CA VAL A 268 -0.31 -0.75 8.10
C VAL A 268 1.01 -1.22 7.52
N ALA A 269 0.95 -2.07 6.50
CA ALA A 269 2.13 -2.53 5.80
C ALA A 269 1.96 -2.42 4.28
N THR A 270 3.08 -2.18 3.60
CA THR A 270 3.18 -2.17 2.14
C THR A 270 4.41 -2.96 1.71
N THR A 271 4.29 -3.73 0.66
CA THR A 271 5.41 -4.51 0.10
C THR A 271 5.32 -4.59 -1.41
N HIS A 272 6.46 -4.88 -2.05
CA HIS A 272 6.52 -5.28 -3.45
C HIS A 272 7.28 -6.61 -3.53
N LEU A 273 6.53 -7.72 -3.62
CA LEU A 273 7.09 -9.07 -3.66
C LEU A 273 7.77 -9.37 -4.99
N VAL A 274 8.59 -10.42 -5.04
CA VAL A 274 9.30 -10.80 -6.27
C VAL A 274 8.35 -11.06 -7.44
N TYR A 275 8.62 -10.40 -8.57
CA TYR A 275 7.83 -10.52 -9.80
C TYR A 275 7.88 -11.92 -10.42
N ASN A 276 9.07 -12.54 -10.50
CA ASN A 276 9.29 -13.73 -11.34
C ASN A 276 8.17 -14.78 -11.15
N PRO A 277 7.31 -15.02 -12.16
CA PRO A 277 6.09 -15.80 -12.00
C PRO A 277 6.38 -17.27 -11.67
N LYS A 278 7.61 -17.74 -11.90
CA LYS A 278 8.03 -19.10 -11.59
C LYS A 278 8.45 -19.30 -10.12
N ARG A 279 8.70 -18.23 -9.36
CA ARG A 279 9.30 -18.27 -8.01
C ARG A 279 8.27 -18.03 -6.90
N SER A 280 7.23 -18.86 -6.86
CA SER A 280 6.25 -18.83 -5.77
C SER A 280 6.87 -19.25 -4.43
N ASP A 281 7.91 -20.08 -4.47
CA ASP A 281 8.75 -20.45 -3.32
C ASP A 281 9.36 -19.22 -2.62
N ILE A 282 9.94 -18.29 -3.41
CA ILE A 282 10.49 -17.04 -2.88
C ILE A 282 9.36 -16.18 -2.31
N ARG A 283 8.24 -15.98 -3.05
CA ARG A 283 7.11 -15.19 -2.55
C ARG A 283 6.57 -15.73 -1.23
N LEU A 284 6.47 -17.05 -1.09
CA LEU A 284 6.04 -17.67 0.16
C LEU A 284 7.01 -17.37 1.31
N ALA A 285 8.33 -17.47 1.06
CA ALA A 285 9.34 -17.17 2.08
C ALA A 285 9.35 -15.68 2.47
N GLN A 286 9.19 -14.77 1.50
CA GLN A 286 9.06 -13.33 1.75
C GLN A 286 7.82 -13.04 2.61
N VAL A 287 6.68 -13.65 2.29
CA VAL A 287 5.45 -13.52 3.08
C VAL A 287 5.62 -14.10 4.48
N GLN A 288 6.34 -15.21 4.66
CA GLN A 288 6.64 -15.75 5.99
C GLN A 288 7.39 -14.74 6.87
N LEU A 289 8.42 -14.09 6.34
CA LEU A 289 9.17 -13.05 7.05
C LEU A 289 8.29 -11.81 7.34
N LEU A 290 7.50 -11.37 6.37
CA LEU A 290 6.59 -10.23 6.54
C LEU A 290 5.54 -10.49 7.63
N LEU A 291 4.93 -11.67 7.63
CA LEU A 291 3.93 -12.07 8.62
C LEU A 291 4.53 -12.16 10.04
N ALA A 292 5.78 -12.61 10.17
CA ALA A 292 6.49 -12.60 11.45
C ALA A 292 6.70 -11.18 11.99
N GLU A 293 7.03 -10.24 11.13
CA GLU A 293 7.16 -8.84 11.55
C GLU A 293 5.80 -8.21 11.87
N LEU A 294 4.75 -8.54 11.11
CA LEU A 294 3.40 -8.10 11.41
C LEU A 294 2.90 -8.63 12.76
N ASP A 295 3.13 -9.90 13.09
CA ASP A 295 2.82 -10.45 14.41
C ASP A 295 3.60 -9.72 15.53
N ARG A 296 4.88 -9.41 15.31
CA ARG A 296 5.68 -8.66 16.28
C ARG A 296 5.11 -7.27 16.55
N VAL A 297 4.87 -6.50 15.50
CA VAL A 297 4.47 -5.08 15.58
C VAL A 297 3.02 -4.92 16.03
N SER A 298 2.14 -5.83 15.62
CA SER A 298 0.72 -5.75 15.98
C SER A 298 0.42 -6.26 17.39
N HIS A 299 1.27 -7.10 17.97
CA HIS A 299 1.05 -7.62 19.31
C HIS A 299 1.01 -6.52 20.38
N CYS A 300 0.05 -6.64 21.29
CA CYS A 300 -0.12 -5.78 22.45
C CYS A 300 -0.67 -6.58 23.63
N ILE A 301 -0.55 -6.01 24.82
CA ILE A 301 -1.15 -6.56 26.04
C ILE A 301 -2.19 -5.55 26.50
N VAL A 302 -3.45 -5.99 26.58
CA VAL A 302 -4.56 -5.18 27.06
C VAL A 302 -5.15 -5.90 28.27
N GLU A 303 -5.12 -5.24 29.43
CA GLU A 303 -5.61 -5.79 30.71
C GLU A 303 -5.02 -7.17 31.03
N GLY A 304 -3.72 -7.34 30.79
CA GLY A 304 -3.01 -8.61 31.03
C GLY A 304 -3.28 -9.72 30.00
N THR A 305 -4.09 -9.47 28.98
CA THR A 305 -4.37 -10.42 27.90
C THR A 305 -3.60 -10.05 26.62
N ALA A 306 -2.91 -11.01 26.03
CA ALA A 306 -2.26 -10.85 24.73
C ALA A 306 -3.31 -10.67 23.62
N GLN A 307 -3.14 -9.62 22.83
CA GLN A 307 -4.01 -9.26 21.71
C GLN A 307 -3.15 -8.75 20.54
N HIS A 308 -3.81 -8.47 19.42
CA HIS A 308 -3.17 -7.81 18.28
C HIS A 308 -4.01 -6.62 17.82
N HIS A 309 -3.32 -5.51 17.53
CA HIS A 309 -3.92 -4.39 16.82
C HIS A 309 -4.36 -4.81 15.41
N PRO A 310 -5.42 -4.21 14.86
CA PRO A 310 -5.84 -4.45 13.48
C PRO A 310 -4.69 -4.20 12.49
N VAL A 311 -4.58 -5.06 11.48
CA VAL A 311 -3.55 -4.98 10.45
C VAL A 311 -4.19 -4.70 9.08
N VAL A 312 -3.68 -3.71 8.36
CA VAL A 312 -3.97 -3.48 6.94
C VAL A 312 -2.72 -3.81 6.13
N LEU A 313 -2.76 -4.93 5.42
CA LEU A 313 -1.67 -5.37 4.54
C LEU A 313 -1.99 -4.97 3.10
N THR A 314 -1.11 -4.13 2.52
CA THR A 314 -1.19 -3.62 1.15
C THR A 314 0.07 -3.97 0.37
N GLY A 315 0.09 -3.72 -0.94
CA GLY A 315 1.27 -3.94 -1.76
C GLY A 315 0.99 -4.47 -3.15
N ASP A 316 2.07 -4.61 -3.91
CA ASP A 316 2.12 -5.41 -5.12
C ASP A 316 2.68 -6.79 -4.78
N PHE A 317 1.79 -7.77 -4.75
CA PHE A 317 2.12 -9.12 -4.32
C PHE A 317 2.62 -10.02 -5.44
N ASN A 318 2.50 -9.61 -6.71
CA ASN A 318 2.89 -10.40 -7.87
C ASN A 318 2.35 -11.86 -7.87
N PHE A 319 1.12 -12.06 -7.35
CA PHE A 319 0.39 -13.32 -7.43
C PHE A 319 -1.10 -13.10 -7.70
N ASP A 320 -1.76 -14.12 -8.25
CA ASP A 320 -3.21 -14.15 -8.43
C ASP A 320 -3.93 -14.77 -7.22
N THR A 321 -5.27 -14.67 -7.23
CA THR A 321 -6.16 -15.19 -6.19
C THR A 321 -6.23 -16.71 -6.12
N GLY A 322 -5.70 -17.44 -7.11
CA GLY A 322 -5.58 -18.90 -7.11
C GLY A 322 -4.24 -19.40 -6.55
N SER A 323 -3.32 -18.51 -6.22
CA SER A 323 -2.00 -18.88 -5.71
C SER A 323 -2.04 -19.42 -4.28
N CYS A 324 -1.12 -20.33 -3.93
CA CYS A 324 -0.99 -20.85 -2.57
C CYS A 324 -0.57 -19.78 -1.56
N VAL A 325 0.15 -18.74 -2.00
CA VAL A 325 0.54 -17.61 -1.16
C VAL A 325 -0.69 -16.75 -0.82
N TYR A 326 -1.58 -16.51 -1.78
CA TYR A 326 -2.88 -15.89 -1.52
C TYR A 326 -3.71 -16.73 -0.54
N HIS A 327 -3.75 -18.06 -0.72
CA HIS A 327 -4.44 -18.96 0.21
C HIS A 327 -3.88 -18.85 1.63
N LEU A 328 -2.55 -18.82 1.82
CA LEU A 328 -1.95 -18.63 3.14
C LEU A 328 -2.45 -17.37 3.82
N ILE A 329 -2.43 -16.23 3.11
CA ILE A 329 -2.81 -14.92 3.64
C ILE A 329 -4.30 -14.87 4.01
N THR A 330 -5.16 -15.51 3.21
CA THR A 330 -6.63 -15.41 3.38
C THR A 330 -7.22 -16.49 4.28
N SER A 331 -6.64 -17.69 4.32
CA SER A 331 -7.12 -18.79 5.17
C SER A 331 -6.38 -18.89 6.50
N GLY A 332 -5.22 -18.26 6.61
CA GLY A 332 -4.32 -18.42 7.75
C GLY A 332 -3.64 -19.78 7.79
N GLU A 333 -3.71 -20.61 6.75
CA GLU A 333 -3.01 -21.90 6.74
C GLU A 333 -2.51 -22.28 5.35
N LEU A 334 -1.32 -22.86 5.29
CA LEU A 334 -0.85 -23.54 4.08
C LEU A 334 -0.06 -24.79 4.44
N ARG A 335 -0.45 -25.91 3.83
CA ARG A 335 0.34 -27.12 3.79
C ARG A 335 1.26 -27.09 2.57
N TYR A 336 2.56 -26.99 2.80
CA TYR A 336 3.54 -26.75 1.72
C TYR A 336 4.52 -27.91 1.50
N ASP A 337 4.58 -28.88 2.41
CA ASP A 337 5.51 -30.01 2.43
C ASP A 337 5.45 -30.84 1.14
N CYS A 338 4.25 -31.01 0.58
CA CYS A 338 4.02 -31.78 -0.65
C CYS A 338 4.05 -30.94 -1.93
N LEU A 339 4.33 -29.62 -1.85
CA LEU A 339 4.35 -28.75 -3.03
C LEU A 339 5.73 -28.76 -3.70
N SER A 340 5.75 -28.72 -5.03
CA SER A 340 6.99 -28.77 -5.80
C SER A 340 7.65 -27.38 -5.95
N LYS A 341 8.99 -27.30 -5.79
CA LYS A 341 9.74 -26.07 -6.14
C LYS A 341 9.85 -25.88 -7.66
N PRO A 342 10.01 -24.64 -8.16
CA PRO A 342 9.87 -23.36 -7.45
C PRO A 342 8.43 -22.80 -7.51
N ARG A 343 7.52 -23.46 -8.23
CA ARG A 343 6.19 -22.94 -8.56
C ARG A 343 5.12 -23.22 -7.51
N LEU A 344 5.39 -24.09 -6.53
CA LEU A 344 4.48 -24.53 -5.48
C LEU A 344 3.17 -25.15 -6.03
N LYS A 345 3.31 -26.11 -6.94
CA LYS A 345 2.19 -26.89 -7.48
C LYS A 345 2.13 -28.27 -6.83
N ASN A 346 0.96 -28.91 -6.88
CA ASN A 346 0.84 -30.31 -6.46
C ASN A 346 1.78 -31.19 -7.29
N CYS A 347 2.53 -32.07 -6.63
CA CYS A 347 3.43 -33.02 -7.27
C CYS A 347 2.63 -34.06 -8.09
N SER A 348 2.32 -33.75 -9.34
CA SER A 348 1.79 -34.71 -10.31
C SER A 348 2.96 -35.35 -11.08
N GLY A 349 3.59 -36.37 -10.48
CA GLY A 349 4.67 -37.13 -11.12
C GLY A 349 6.10 -36.58 -10.92
N ARG A 350 7.08 -37.42 -11.27
CA ARG A 350 8.50 -37.47 -10.85
C ARG A 350 9.41 -36.24 -11.11
N SER A 351 8.90 -35.06 -11.41
CA SER A 351 9.70 -34.01 -12.07
C SER A 351 10.25 -32.88 -11.18
N SER A 352 9.92 -32.81 -9.89
CA SER A 352 10.52 -31.80 -8.99
C SER A 352 10.49 -32.23 -7.52
N PRO A 353 11.57 -31.99 -6.75
CA PRO A 353 11.61 -32.35 -5.34
C PRO A 353 10.56 -31.54 -4.55
N PRO A 354 9.96 -32.14 -3.51
CA PRO A 354 9.07 -31.44 -2.60
C PRO A 354 9.80 -30.28 -1.90
N LEU A 355 9.04 -29.28 -1.43
CA LEU A 355 9.59 -28.12 -0.73
C LEU A 355 10.40 -28.54 0.52
N GLY A 356 9.99 -29.65 1.13
CA GLY A 356 10.51 -30.13 2.39
C GLY A 356 9.73 -29.59 3.58
N SER A 357 10.22 -29.88 4.79
CA SER A 357 9.54 -29.56 6.05
C SER A 357 9.90 -28.18 6.63
N LYS A 358 10.84 -27.46 6.01
CA LYS A 358 11.31 -26.13 6.44
C LYS A 358 11.48 -25.23 5.22
N LEU A 359 10.71 -24.14 5.16
CA LEU A 359 10.80 -23.16 4.08
C LEU A 359 12.06 -22.29 4.21
N VAL A 360 12.29 -21.75 5.41
CA VAL A 360 13.47 -20.94 5.75
C VAL A 360 14.32 -21.63 6.82
N PRO A 361 15.65 -21.39 6.87
CA PRO A 361 16.52 -22.00 7.88
C PRO A 361 16.19 -21.51 9.30
N SER A 362 16.21 -22.42 10.29
CA SER A 362 15.90 -22.09 11.70
C SER A 362 16.80 -21.02 12.32
N ARG A 363 18.01 -20.82 11.78
CA ARG A 363 18.92 -19.74 12.22
C ARG A 363 18.37 -18.33 11.98
N LEU A 364 17.36 -18.17 11.12
CA LEU A 364 16.67 -16.89 10.95
C LEU A 364 15.70 -16.59 12.10
N GLY A 365 15.46 -17.56 13.01
CA GLY A 365 14.54 -17.36 14.14
C GLY A 365 13.08 -17.20 13.73
N ILE A 366 12.70 -17.59 12.51
CA ILE A 366 11.30 -17.52 12.04
C ILE A 366 10.66 -18.89 12.15
N THR A 367 9.54 -18.97 12.86
CA THR A 367 8.78 -20.21 13.05
C THR A 367 7.88 -20.51 11.84
N ASP A 368 7.38 -21.75 11.76
CA ASP A 368 6.35 -22.13 10.79
C ASP A 368 5.00 -21.42 11.07
N CYS A 369 4.78 -20.88 12.27
CA CYS A 369 3.62 -20.03 12.56
C CYS A 369 3.83 -18.56 12.13
N CYS A 370 4.85 -18.29 11.31
CA CYS A 370 5.20 -16.94 10.89
C CYS A 370 5.37 -15.99 12.09
N GLN A 371 6.21 -16.37 13.07
CA GLN A 371 6.52 -15.57 14.25
C GLN A 371 8.03 -15.57 14.51
N HIS A 372 8.53 -14.48 15.11
CA HIS A 372 9.91 -14.42 15.59
C HIS A 372 10.06 -15.24 16.87
N ALA A 373 10.93 -16.24 16.86
CA ALA A 373 11.16 -17.14 18.00
C ALA A 373 11.65 -16.40 19.25
N SER A 374 12.50 -15.38 19.08
CA SER A 374 12.97 -14.52 20.18
C SER A 374 11.86 -13.72 20.84
N VAL A 375 10.82 -13.36 20.08
CA VAL A 375 9.68 -12.62 20.61
C VAL A 375 8.75 -13.55 21.39
N LEU A 376 8.67 -14.82 21.00
CA LEU A 376 7.87 -15.83 21.71
C LEU A 376 8.49 -16.24 23.05
N THR A 377 9.81 -16.12 23.24
CA THR A 377 10.44 -16.38 24.53
C THR A 377 10.16 -15.26 25.54
N ASP A 378 9.97 -14.04 25.05
CA ASP A 378 9.68 -12.86 25.88
C ASP A 378 8.18 -12.73 26.22
N ARG A 379 7.30 -13.29 25.36
CA ARG A 379 5.88 -13.40 25.62
C ARG A 379 5.62 -14.62 26.50
N SER A 380 4.87 -14.46 27.58
CA SER A 380 4.47 -15.56 28.49
C SER A 380 3.60 -16.66 27.84
N ASP A 381 3.33 -16.54 26.54
CA ASP A 381 2.48 -17.42 25.72
C ASP A 381 3.24 -18.59 25.07
N TYR A 382 4.42 -18.96 25.57
CA TYR A 382 5.16 -20.12 25.08
C TYR A 382 4.34 -21.40 25.25
N LYS A 383 3.76 -21.91 24.17
CA LYS A 383 3.27 -23.30 24.08
C LYS A 383 4.37 -24.14 23.46
N GLU A 384 4.87 -25.12 24.21
CA GLU A 384 5.81 -26.12 23.72
C GLU A 384 5.32 -26.72 22.39
N GLY A 385 6.16 -26.71 21.35
CA GLY A 385 5.90 -27.39 20.08
C GLY A 385 5.84 -26.53 18.80
N CYS A 386 6.17 -25.24 18.85
CA CYS A 386 6.19 -24.34 17.67
C CYS A 386 7.58 -24.16 16.99
N VAL A 387 8.54 -25.05 17.22
CA VAL A 387 9.91 -24.98 16.64
C VAL A 387 10.13 -26.01 15.54
#